data_AF-A0A520P4Q1-F1
#
_entry.id   AF-A0A520P4Q1-F1
#
_cell.length_a   1.000
_cell.length_b   1.000
_cell.length_c   1.000
_cell.angle_alpha   90.00
_cell.angle_beta   90.00
_cell.angle_gamma   90.00
#
_symmetry.space_group_name_H-M   'P 1'
#
loop_
_entity.id
_entity.type
_entity.pdbx_description
1 polymer ?
#
loop_
_entity_poly.entity_id
_entity_poly.type
_entity_poly.pdbx_seq_one_letter_code
_entity_poly.pdbx_strand_id
1 'polypeptide(L)'
;MQAIKFVVRRSAGDFERGLVLNQVDTGQISLNLAGTAGSVVPQDISLHLARHQITHYGRDGSSLWITLADGRSLEIENFFSGQGTAHSRLFVSSDGQISEVVFDNGAGK
;
A
#
# COMPACT_ATOMS: atom_id res chain seq x y z
N MET A 1 8.26 8.08 -17.93
CA MET A 1 7.91 7.16 -16.84
C MET A 1 7.83 7.95 -15.54
N GLN A 2 6.76 7.83 -14.76
CA GLN A 2 6.55 8.64 -13.55
C GLN A 2 6.80 7.84 -12.28
N ALA A 3 7.45 8.47 -11.32
CA ALA A 3 7.66 7.91 -9.99
C ALA A 3 6.36 7.90 -9.19
N ILE A 4 6.17 6.88 -8.35
CA ILE A 4 5.00 6.82 -7.45
C ILE A 4 5.39 7.49 -6.16
N LYS A 5 4.69 8.57 -5.81
CA LYS A 5 4.82 9.19 -4.49
C LYS A 5 3.92 8.44 -3.52
N PHE A 6 4.43 8.15 -2.33
CA PHE A 6 3.64 7.55 -1.27
C PHE A 6 3.86 8.29 0.05
N VAL A 7 2.87 8.18 0.91
CA VAL A 7 2.91 8.64 2.28
C VAL A 7 2.40 7.51 3.16
N VAL A 8 3.17 7.10 4.15
CA VAL A 8 2.75 6.16 5.19
C VAL A 8 2.60 6.91 6.49
N ARG A 9 1.43 6.85 7.12
CA ARG A 9 1.18 7.45 8.43
C ARG A 9 1.08 6.36 9.48
N ARG A 10 1.89 6.48 10.53
CA ARG A 10 1.90 5.59 11.69
C ARG A 10 1.11 6.24 12.84
N SER A 11 0.62 5.43 13.77
CA SER A 11 -0.31 5.89 14.83
C SER A 11 0.30 6.91 15.80
N ALA A 12 1.63 7.02 15.90
CA ALA A 12 2.33 7.97 16.77
C ALA A 12 2.49 9.38 16.17
N GLY A 13 1.86 9.67 15.02
CA GLY A 13 2.00 10.94 14.32
C GLY A 13 3.19 11.00 13.38
N ASP A 14 4.02 9.96 13.35
CA ASP A 14 5.06 9.77 12.35
C ASP A 14 4.43 9.59 10.96
N PHE A 15 4.96 10.31 9.98
CA PHE A 15 4.66 10.09 8.59
C PHE A 15 5.96 9.93 7.81
N GLU A 16 6.01 8.88 7.02
CA GLU A 16 7.09 8.62 6.08
C GLU A 16 6.60 9.03 4.70
N ARG A 17 7.42 9.78 3.97
CA ARG A 17 7.15 10.13 2.57
C ARG A 17 8.27 9.59 1.74
N GLY A 18 7.91 8.87 0.68
CA GLY A 18 8.89 8.35 -0.23
C GLY A 18 8.48 8.53 -1.68
N LEU A 19 9.47 8.34 -2.52
CA LEU A 19 9.34 8.30 -3.95
C LEU A 19 9.81 6.92 -4.36
N VAL A 20 8.93 6.16 -4.98
CA VAL A 20 9.34 4.94 -5.62
C VAL A 20 9.77 5.26 -7.03
N LEU A 21 11.07 5.18 -7.23
CA LEU A 21 11.69 5.08 -8.54
C LEU A 21 11.76 3.60 -8.90
N ASN A 22 11.47 3.28 -10.15
CA ASN A 22 11.47 1.91 -10.66
C ASN A 22 12.78 1.20 -10.24
N GLN A 23 12.72 0.20 -9.36
CA GLN A 23 13.88 -0.64 -9.12
C GLN A 23 14.16 -1.39 -10.42
N VAL A 24 15.37 -1.20 -10.93
CA VAL A 24 15.72 -1.31 -12.37
C VAL A 24 15.57 -2.73 -12.95
N ASP A 25 15.32 -3.77 -12.14
CA ASP A 25 15.38 -5.16 -12.62
C ASP A 25 14.09 -5.98 -12.52
N THR A 26 13.02 -5.50 -11.86
CA THR A 26 11.83 -6.37 -11.63
C THR A 26 10.48 -5.68 -11.87
N GLY A 27 10.44 -4.35 -12.01
CA GLY A 27 9.17 -3.61 -12.04
C GLY A 27 8.36 -3.77 -10.74
N GLN A 28 8.98 -4.34 -9.70
CA GLN A 28 8.44 -4.58 -8.38
C GLN A 28 8.88 -3.45 -7.45
N ILE A 29 7.95 -3.03 -6.61
CA ILE A 29 8.15 -2.01 -5.61
C ILE A 29 7.78 -2.62 -4.29
N SER A 30 8.70 -2.74 -3.33
CA SER A 30 8.36 -3.28 -2.01
C SER A 30 8.33 -2.16 -0.97
N LEU A 31 7.19 -2.01 -0.32
CA LEU A 31 7.00 -1.09 0.80
C LEU A 31 7.03 -1.89 2.10
N ASN A 32 8.13 -1.79 2.83
CA ASN A 32 8.27 -2.50 4.08
C ASN A 32 7.61 -1.71 5.22
N LEU A 33 6.51 -2.24 5.79
CA LEU A 33 5.80 -1.62 6.92
C LEU A 33 6.44 -1.89 8.28
N ALA A 34 7.65 -2.45 8.37
CA ALA A 34 8.32 -2.68 9.65
C ALA A 34 8.46 -1.37 10.43
N GLY A 35 7.58 -1.20 11.42
CA GLY A 35 7.79 -0.27 12.51
C GLY A 35 9.02 -0.67 13.29
N THR A 36 9.59 0.30 14.01
CA THR A 36 10.70 0.10 14.95
C THR A 36 10.44 -1.15 15.81
N ALA A 37 11.25 -2.20 15.60
CA ALA A 37 11.36 -3.43 16.38
C ALA A 37 10.06 -4.00 17.01
N GLY A 38 9.40 -4.93 16.30
CA GLY A 38 8.61 -5.98 16.94
C GLY A 38 7.12 -5.74 17.16
N SER A 39 6.57 -4.58 16.77
CA SER A 39 5.12 -4.34 16.82
C SER A 39 4.57 -3.98 15.44
N VAL A 40 3.75 -4.86 14.88
CA VAL A 40 2.98 -4.57 13.66
C VAL A 40 1.82 -3.67 14.07
N VAL A 41 2.05 -2.36 13.98
CA VAL A 41 1.00 -1.36 14.19
C VAL A 41 0.30 -1.14 12.85
N PRO A 42 -1.04 -1.13 12.79
CA PRO A 42 -1.78 -0.78 11.57
C PRO A 42 -1.41 0.64 11.11
N GLN A 43 -1.27 0.82 9.79
CA GLN A 43 -0.80 2.07 9.20
C GLN A 43 -1.75 2.54 8.11
N ASP A 44 -1.87 3.85 7.95
CA ASP A 44 -2.60 4.45 6.84
C ASP A 44 -1.60 4.72 5.71
N ILE A 45 -1.75 4.01 4.60
CA ILE A 45 -0.90 4.17 3.43
C ILE A 45 -1.67 4.96 2.38
N SER A 46 -1.13 6.09 1.95
CA SER A 46 -1.67 6.89 0.87
C SER A 46 -0.73 6.87 -0.33
N LEU A 47 -1.24 6.39 -1.46
CA LEU A 47 -0.54 6.35 -2.74
C LEU A 47 -1.04 7.48 -3.62
N HIS A 48 -0.12 8.23 -4.22
CA HIS A 48 -0.46 9.20 -5.24
C HIS A 48 -0.60 8.48 -6.59
N LEU A 49 -1.74 7.80 -6.75
CA LEU A 49 -2.11 7.02 -7.92
C LEU A 49 -3.58 7.26 -8.26
N ALA A 50 -3.87 7.41 -9.54
CA ALA A 50 -5.24 7.45 -10.01
C ALA A 50 -5.83 6.03 -10.06
N ARG A 51 -7.13 5.89 -9.77
CA ARG A 51 -7.79 4.57 -9.77
C ARG A 51 -7.65 3.84 -11.11
N HIS A 52 -7.67 4.57 -12.23
CA HIS A 52 -7.52 4.00 -13.57
C HIS A 52 -6.10 3.50 -13.88
N GLN A 53 -5.11 3.86 -13.06
CA GLN A 53 -3.74 3.35 -13.18
C GLN A 53 -3.57 2.00 -12.46
N ILE A 54 -4.59 1.54 -11.73
CA ILE A 54 -4.57 0.29 -10.99
C ILE A 54 -5.44 -0.73 -11.72
N THR A 55 -4.86 -1.88 -12.01
CA THR A 55 -5.52 -2.97 -12.72
C THR A 55 -6.06 -4.02 -11.75
N HIS A 56 -5.29 -4.35 -10.71
CA HIS A 56 -5.63 -5.44 -9.80
C HIS A 56 -5.04 -5.23 -8.41
N TYR A 57 -5.76 -5.72 -7.40
CA TYR A 57 -5.26 -5.88 -6.04
C TYR A 57 -5.26 -7.37 -5.70
N GLY A 58 -4.08 -7.92 -5.41
CA GLY A 58 -3.87 -9.29 -5.00
C GLY A 58 -3.39 -9.38 -3.55
N ARG A 59 -3.75 -10.43 -2.84
CA ARG A 59 -3.21 -10.73 -1.52
C ARG A 59 -2.30 -11.95 -1.62
N ASP A 60 -1.08 -11.82 -1.12
CA ASP A 60 -0.13 -12.93 -0.99
C ASP A 60 0.32 -13.03 0.48
N GLY A 61 -0.22 -14.02 1.19
CA GLY A 61 -0.01 -14.16 2.64
C GLY A 61 -0.47 -12.93 3.44
N SER A 62 0.50 -12.22 4.04
CA SER A 62 0.30 -10.97 4.79
C SER A 62 0.57 -9.71 3.95
N SER A 63 1.08 -9.87 2.72
CA SER A 63 1.42 -8.79 1.80
C SER A 63 0.28 -8.45 0.85
N LEU A 64 0.19 -7.18 0.48
CA LEU A 64 -0.72 -6.67 -0.55
C LEU A 64 0.07 -6.40 -1.83
N TRP A 65 -0.39 -6.97 -2.94
CA TRP A 65 0.14 -6.74 -4.27
C TRP A 65 -0.81 -5.86 -5.07
N ILE A 66 -0.28 -4.85 -5.74
CA ILE A 66 -1.04 -3.91 -6.56
C ILE A 66 -0.44 -3.92 -7.95
N THR A 67 -1.17 -4.45 -8.92
CA THR A 67 -0.77 -4.45 -10.32
C THR A 67 -1.25 -3.16 -10.97
N LEU A 68 -0.32 -2.44 -11.59
CA LEU A 68 -0.59 -1.19 -12.27
C LEU A 68 -0.83 -1.41 -13.76
N ALA A 69 -1.56 -0.50 -14.39
CA ALA A 69 -1.85 -0.52 -15.83
C ALA A 69 -0.59 -0.33 -16.70
N ASP A 70 0.50 0.18 -16.11
CA ASP A 70 1.80 0.33 -16.77
C ASP A 70 2.66 -0.94 -16.72
N GLY A 71 2.15 -2.03 -16.14
CA GLY A 71 2.84 -3.33 -16.04
C GLY A 71 3.71 -3.51 -14.80
N ARG A 72 3.79 -2.51 -13.92
CA ARG A 72 4.51 -2.63 -12.64
C ARG A 72 3.65 -3.29 -11.58
N SER A 73 4.32 -3.85 -10.57
CA SER A 73 3.68 -4.41 -9.38
C SER A 73 4.21 -3.74 -8.12
N LEU A 74 3.32 -3.32 -7.23
CA LEU A 74 3.65 -2.74 -5.94
C LEU A 74 3.27 -3.75 -4.85
N GLU A 75 4.26 -4.26 -4.16
CA GLU A 75 4.14 -5.06 -2.97
C GLU A 75 4.18 -4.15 -1.73
N ILE A 76 3.25 -4.36 -0.83
CA ILE A 76 3.17 -3.71 0.47
C ILE A 76 3.26 -4.83 1.50
N GLU A 77 4.44 -5.00 2.07
CA GLU A 77 4.73 -6.10 3.00
C GLU A 77 3.95 -5.92 4.30
N ASN A 78 3.45 -7.01 4.88
CA ASN A 78 2.74 -6.99 6.16
C ASN A 78 1.49 -6.08 6.19
N PHE A 79 0.92 -5.71 5.03
CA PHE A 79 -0.29 -4.89 4.95
C PHE A 79 -1.45 -5.50 5.76
N PHE A 80 -1.65 -6.81 5.63
CA PHE A 80 -2.72 -7.55 6.31
C PHE A 80 -2.29 -8.12 7.67
N SER A 81 -1.08 -7.81 8.16
CA SER A 81 -0.49 -8.39 9.38
C SER A 81 -1.01 -7.79 10.70
N GLY A 82 -2.06 -6.97 10.65
CA GLY A 82 -2.70 -6.40 11.84
C GLY A 82 -3.28 -7.47 12.76
N GLN A 83 -2.92 -7.44 14.05
CA GLN A 83 -3.54 -8.31 15.05
C GLN A 83 -4.91 -7.75 15.47
N GLY A 84 -5.97 -8.56 15.35
CA GLY A 84 -7.32 -8.23 15.82
C GLY A 84 -8.12 -7.35 14.86
N THR A 85 -8.87 -6.38 15.39
CA THR A 85 -9.82 -5.52 14.64
C THR A 85 -9.16 -4.34 13.92
N ALA A 86 -7.84 -4.17 14.06
CA ALA A 86 -7.13 -3.02 13.51
C ALA A 86 -6.30 -3.45 12.29
N HIS A 87 -6.77 -3.10 11.10
CA HIS A 87 -6.11 -3.37 9.83
C HIS A 87 -5.50 -2.10 9.25
N SER A 88 -4.42 -2.25 8.50
CA SER A 88 -3.86 -1.16 7.68
C SER A 88 -4.89 -0.71 6.65
N ARG A 89 -4.92 0.59 6.37
CA ARG A 89 -5.83 1.18 5.39
C ARG A 89 -5.04 1.65 4.18
N LEU A 90 -5.62 1.45 3.00
CA LEU A 90 -5.05 1.95 1.75
C LEU A 90 -5.90 3.09 1.22
N PHE A 91 -5.25 4.20 0.92
CA PHE A 91 -5.83 5.34 0.25
C PHE A 91 -5.13 5.55 -1.09
N VAL A 92 -5.91 5.86 -2.12
CA VAL A 92 -5.41 6.29 -3.43
C VAL A 92 -5.83 7.73 -3.65
N SER A 93 -4.90 8.55 -4.09
CA SER A 93 -5.10 9.99 -4.28
C SER A 93 -4.66 10.44 -5.66
N SER A 94 -5.51 11.23 -6.31
CA SER A 94 -5.28 11.77 -7.66
C SER A 94 -6.18 12.98 -7.87
N ASP A 95 -5.66 14.03 -8.51
CA ASP A 95 -6.40 15.26 -8.83
C ASP A 95 -7.15 15.88 -7.63
N GLY A 96 -6.51 15.85 -6.46
CA GLY A 96 -7.08 16.39 -5.22
C GLY A 96 -8.21 15.54 -4.60
N GLN A 97 -8.56 14.42 -5.21
CA GLN A 97 -9.49 13.43 -4.66
C GLN A 97 -8.73 12.36 -3.89
N ILE A 98 -9.28 11.94 -2.75
CA ILE A 98 -8.75 10.83 -1.94
C ILE A 98 -9.85 9.78 -1.84
N SER A 99 -9.46 8.52 -2.06
CA SER A 99 -10.36 7.38 -2.05
C SER A 99 -9.78 6.27 -1.19
N GLU A 100 -10.56 5.75 -0.26
CA GLU A 100 -10.18 4.56 0.50
C GLU A 100 -10.43 3.31 -0.34
N VAL A 101 -9.48 2.38 -0.34
CA VAL A 101 -9.62 1.05 -0.91
C VAL A 101 -9.95 0.11 0.24
N VAL A 102 -11.21 -0.33 0.27
CA VAL A 102 -11.69 -1.28 1.25
C VAL A 102 -11.50 -2.68 0.70
N PHE A 103 -10.81 -3.52 1.45
CA PHE A 103 -10.68 -4.94 1.14
C PHE A 103 -11.75 -5.68 1.94
N ASP A 104 -12.70 -6.31 1.24
CA ASP A 104 -13.58 -7.27 1.87
C ASP A 104 -12.72 -8.42 2.39
N ASN A 105 -12.67 -8.55 3.73
CA ASN A 105 -12.20 -9.76 4.36
C ASN A 105 -13.19 -10.82 3.89
N GLY A 106 -12.78 -11.72 3.00
CA GLY A 106 -13.65 -12.67 2.28
C GLY A 106 -14.38 -13.68 3.17
N ALA A 107 -15.08 -13.25 4.22
CA ALA A 107 -16.20 -13.93 4.84
C ALA A 107 -17.44 -13.76 3.95
N GLY A 108 -17.28 -14.04 2.66
CA GLY A 108 -18.40 -14.22 1.74
C GLY A 108 -19.01 -15.58 1.99
N LYS A 109 -19.93 -15.63 2.96
CA LYS A 109 -20.98 -16.65 3.21
C LYS A 109 -20.59 -18.13 3.16
#